data_AF-A0A8S3AZ55-F1
#
_entry.id   AF-A0A8S3AZ55-F1
#
_cell.length_a   1.000
_cell.length_b   1.000
_cell.length_c   1.000
_cell.angle_alpha   90.00
_cell.angle_beta   90.00
_cell.angle_gamma   90.00
#
_symmetry.space_group_name_H-M   'P 1'
#
loop_
_entity.id
_entity.type
_entity.pdbx_description
1 polymer ?
#
loop_
_entity_poly.entity_id
_entity_poly.type
_entity_poly.pdbx_seq_one_letter_code
_entity_poly.pdbx_strand_id
1 'polypeptide(L)' 'MKTNNQLRELHTLLRDRTTCRSDFKFYADRLIRLTVEAALDQLPYVSCDVITPTGHCFPGLRHEK' A
#
# COMPACT_ATOMS: atom_id res chain seq x y z
N MET A 1 -1.82 9.40 -1.88
CA MET A 1 -2.46 8.20 -2.45
C MET A 1 -3.34 8.60 -3.62
N LYS A 2 -3.14 8.02 -4.80
CA LYS A 2 -3.88 8.41 -6.02
C LYS A 2 -5.32 7.89 -5.95
N THR A 3 -6.31 8.76 -6.05
CA THR A 3 -7.73 8.37 -6.09
C THR A 3 -8.02 7.52 -7.32
N ASN A 4 -8.64 6.36 -7.13
CA ASN A 4 -9.04 5.45 -8.21
C ASN A 4 -10.40 4.81 -7.89
N ASN A 5 -10.94 4.02 -8.83
CA ASN A 5 -12.26 3.39 -8.66
C ASN A 5 -12.33 2.44 -7.45
N GLN A 6 -11.26 1.70 -7.16
CA GLN A 6 -11.20 0.79 -6.02
C GLN A 6 -11.26 1.54 -4.69
N LEU A 7 -10.53 2.65 -4.57
CA LEU A 7 -10.58 3.49 -3.38
C LEU A 7 -11.95 4.09 -3.15
N ARG A 8 -12.60 4.52 -4.23
CA ARG A 8 -13.95 5.05 -4.18
C ARG A 8 -14.93 3.98 -3.70
N GLU A 9 -14.82 2.76 -4.21
CA GLU A 9 -15.60 1.61 -3.75
C GLU A 9 -15.40 1.32 -2.25
N LEU A 10 -14.14 1.23 -1.79
CA LEU A 10 -13.84 1.03 -0.37
C LEU A 10 -14.47 2.13 0.50
N HIS A 11 -14.36 3.38 0.08
CA HIS A 11 -14.99 4.48 0.80
C HIS A 11 -16.51 4.43 0.77
N THR A 12 -17.13 4.03 -0.34
CA THR A 12 -18.59 3.85 -0.42
C THR A 12 -19.06 2.81 0.57
N LEU A 13 -18.44 1.63 0.59
CA LEU A 13 -18.80 0.53 1.49
C LEU A 13 -18.57 0.89 2.96
N LEU A 14 -17.46 1.56 3.27
CA LEU A 14 -17.16 1.99 4.64
C LEU A 14 -18.08 3.10 5.17
N ARG A 15 -18.63 3.93 4.28
CA ARG A 15 -19.52 5.05 4.64
C ARG A 15 -21.01 4.70 4.56
N ASP A 16 -21.36 3.55 4.00
CA ASP A 16 -22.74 3.06 3.99
C ASP A 16 -23.14 2.60 5.40
N ARG A 17 -24.19 3.23 5.96
CA ARG A 17 -24.72 2.91 7.29
C ARG A 17 -25.29 1.49 7.40
N THR A 18 -25.58 0.85 6.26
CA THR A 18 -26.18 -0.49 6.19
C THR A 18 -25.13 -1.60 6.10
N THR A 19 -23.85 -1.25 5.94
CA THR A 19 -22.75 -2.21 5.89
C THR A 19 -22.64 -3.01 7.18
N CYS A 20 -22.61 -4.34 7.05
CA CYS A 20 -22.50 -5.21 8.21
C CYS A 20 -21.12 -5.11 8.86
N ARG A 21 -21.02 -5.47 10.15
CA ARG A 21 -19.78 -5.33 10.93
C ARG A 21 -18.59 -6.10 10.33
N SER A 22 -18.81 -7.31 9.81
CA SER A 22 -17.75 -8.12 9.21
C SER A 22 -17.18 -7.48 7.96
N ASP A 23 -18.06 -6.98 7.09
CA ASP A 23 -17.67 -6.31 5.86
C ASP A 23 -16.97 -4.99 6.15
N PHE A 24 -17.48 -4.20 7.11
CA PHE A 24 -16.83 -2.97 7.55
C PHE A 24 -15.38 -3.25 7.98
N LYS A 25 -15.16 -4.27 8.82
CA LYS A 25 -13.81 -4.65 9.26
C LYS A 25 -12.94 -5.05 8.07
N PHE A 26 -13.45 -5.90 7.19
CA PHE A 26 -12.70 -6.37 6.02
C PHE A 26 -12.25 -5.23 5.09
N TYR A 27 -13.16 -4.31 4.75
CA TYR A 27 -12.83 -3.17 3.89
C TYR A 27 -11.96 -2.13 4.59
N ALA A 28 -12.09 -1.96 5.90
CA ALA A 28 -11.24 -1.07 6.70
C ALA A 28 -9.80 -1.58 6.72
N ASP A 29 -9.59 -2.86 7.00
CA ASP A 29 -8.26 -3.49 6.99
C ASP A 29 -7.59 -3.34 5.62
N ARG A 30 -8.37 -3.47 4.53
CA ARG A 30 -7.88 -3.24 3.16
C ARG A 30 -7.46 -1.80 2.92
N LEU A 31 -8.26 -0.83 3.36
CA LEU A 31 -7.94 0.60 3.23
C LEU A 31 -6.70 0.98 4.07
N ILE A 32 -6.59 0.46 5.28
CA ILE A 32 -5.45 0.68 6.18
C ILE A 32 -4.16 0.20 5.51
N ARG A 33 -4.15 -1.01 4.92
CA ARG A 33 -2.98 -1.54 4.23
C ARG A 33 -2.49 -0.63 3.11
N LEU A 34 -3.40 -0.20 2.23
CA LEU A 34 -3.07 0.74 1.14
C LEU A 34 -2.53 2.07 1.68
N THR A 35 -3.09 2.55 2.78
CA THR A 35 -2.67 3.80 3.42
C THR A 35 -1.26 3.67 4.01
N VAL A 36 -0.96 2.56 4.68
CA VAL A 36 0.36 2.28 5.25
C VAL A 36 1.40 2.13 4.16
N GLU A 37 1.13 1.37 3.10
CA GLU A 37 2.03 1.24 1.94
C GLU A 37 2.37 2.62 1.34
N ALA A 38 1.35 3.43 1.07
CA ALA A 38 1.55 4.78 0.54
C ALA A 38 2.30 5.71 1.50
N ALA A 39 2.23 5.47 2.82
CA ALA A 39 2.99 6.23 3.82
C ALA A 39 4.45 5.77 3.89
N LEU A 40 4.71 4.46 3.78
CA LEU A 40 6.07 3.90 3.73
C LEU A 40 6.85 4.40 2.50
N ASP A 41 6.16 4.60 1.38
CA ASP A 41 6.73 5.21 0.16
C ASP A 41 7.20 6.67 0.36
N GLN A 42 6.78 7.34 1.43
CA GLN A 42 7.25 8.69 1.76
C GLN A 42 8.49 8.71 2.66
N LEU A 43 8.94 7.55 3.14
CA LEU A 43 10.14 7.46 3.96
C LEU A 43 11.41 7.61 3.11
N PRO A 44 12.49 8.19 3.67
CA PRO A 44 13.78 8.27 3.00
C PRO A 44 14.29 6.90 2.52
N TYR A 45 14.88 6.90 1.33
CA TYR A 45 15.47 5.72 0.71
C TYR A 45 16.86 6.06 0.15
N VAL A 46 17.71 5.04 0.12
CA VAL A 46 19.07 5.10 -0.44
C VAL A 46 19.17 4.15 -1.63
N SER A 47 19.94 4.54 -2.65
CA SER A 47 20.24 3.68 -3.80
C SER A 47 21.07 2.47 -3.35
N CYS A 48 20.70 1.28 -3.80
CA CYS A 48 21.38 0.04 -3.48
C CYS A 48 21.36 -0.89 -4.69
N ASP A 49 22.54 -1.17 -5.22
CA ASP A 49 22.71 -2.16 -6.28
C ASP A 49 22.79 -3.56 -5.67
N VAL A 50 22.10 -4.54 -6.28
CA VAL A 50 22.13 -5.94 -5.85
C VAL A 50 22.48 -6.84 -7.03
N ILE A 51 23.27 -7.88 -6.77
CA ILE A 51 23.53 -8.92 -7.77
C ILE A 51 22.40 -9.95 -7.70
N THR A 52 21.70 -10.14 -8.81
CA THR A 52 20.65 -11.16 -8.92
C THR A 52 21.25 -12.57 -8.88
N PRO A 53 20.44 -13.62 -8.59
CA PRO A 53 20.92 -15.01 -8.67
C PRO A 53 21.44 -15.41 -10.06
N THR A 54 21.07 -14.67 -11.11
CA THR A 54 21.57 -14.85 -12.47
C THR A 54 22.90 -14.13 -12.73
N GLY A 55 23.47 -13.44 -11.74
CA GLY A 55 24.76 -12.75 -11.82
C GLY A 55 24.71 -11.33 -12.39
N HIS A 56 23.52 -10.78 -12.64
CA HIS A 56 23.37 -9.43 -13.19
C HIS A 56 23.17 -8.39 -12.09
N CYS A 57 23.69 -7.17 -12.31
CA CYS A 57 23.44 -6.05 -11.40
C CYS A 57 22.03 -5.48 -11.61
N PHE A 58 21.30 -5.29 -10.52
CA PHE A 58 20.00 -4.62 -10.49
C PHE A 58 20.08 -3.37 -9.59
N PRO A 59 19.90 -2.16 -10.15
CA PRO A 59 19.85 -0.93 -9.37
C PRO A 59 18.52 -0.83 -8.63
N GLY A 60 18.58 -0.92 -7.30
CA GLY A 60 17.42 -0.88 -6.42
C GLY A 60 17.44 0.29 -5.44
N LEU A 61 16.42 0.31 -4.59
CA LEU A 61 16.28 1.24 -3.47
C LEU A 61 16.16 0.44 -2.16
N ARG A 62 16.69 0.99 -1.07
CA ARG A 62 16.59 0.44 0.28
C ARG A 62 16.08 1.53 1.21
N HIS A 63 15.16 1.20 2.11
CA HIS A 63 14.75 2.13 3.17
C HIS A 63 15.93 2.51 4.06
N GLU A 64 16.07 3.80 4.36
CA GLU A 64 17.02 4.29 5.35
C GLU A 64 16.57 3.85 6.75
N LYS A 65 17.53 3.41 7.56
CA LYS A 65 17.28 2.68 8.82
C LYS A 65 16.91 3.59 9.98
#